data_AF-A0A1G7C9A9-F1
#
_entry.id   AF-A0A1G7C9A9-F1
#
_cell.length_a   1.000
_cell.length_b   1.000
_cell.length_c   1.000
_cell.angle_alpha   90.00
_cell.angle_beta   90.00
_cell.angle_gamma   90.00
#
_symmetry.space_group_name_H-M   'P 1'
#
loop_
_entity.id
_entity.type
_entity.pdbx_description
1 polymer ?
#
loop_
_entity_poly.entity_id
_entity_poly.type
_entity_poly.pdbx_seq_one_letter_code
_entity_poly.pdbx_strand_id
1 'polypeptide(L)'
;MNSNENDYPIGRGSALDERRGPDDDSREILVKTPGNNSSLRLNARTQEHDKQTVWEVTLPFEVPLKLVKKDNKWVALGESRADLALIHAIGQAIDKQLSA
;
A
#
# COMPACT_ATOMS: atom_id res chain seq x y z
N MET A 1 -26.17 -51.51 17.71
CA MET A 1 -24.82 -51.38 17.14
C MET A 1 -25.01 -51.34 15.63
N ASN A 2 -24.72 -50.29 14.86
CA ASN A 2 -23.72 -49.23 14.98
C ASN A 2 -24.32 -47.87 14.58
N SER A 3 -23.98 -46.84 15.36
CA SER A 3 -24.20 -45.44 15.03
C SER A 3 -23.09 -45.01 14.07
N ASN A 4 -23.39 -44.85 12.79
CA ASN A 4 -22.47 -44.24 11.83
C ASN A 4 -22.94 -42.82 11.50
N GLU A 5 -22.04 -41.89 11.82
CA GLU A 5 -21.66 -40.76 10.96
C GLU A 5 -22.70 -39.66 10.73
N ASN A 6 -22.64 -38.65 11.60
CA ASN A 6 -22.72 -37.24 11.20
C ASN A 6 -22.17 -36.37 12.34
N ASP A 7 -20.87 -36.54 12.63
CA ASP A 7 -20.13 -35.56 13.43
C ASP A 7 -19.58 -34.52 12.45
N TYR A 8 -20.31 -33.42 12.31
CA TYR A 8 -19.80 -32.23 11.65
C TYR A 8 -18.68 -31.67 12.53
N PRO A 9 -17.43 -31.52 12.06
CA PRO A 9 -16.57 -30.54 12.69
C PRO A 9 -17.17 -29.18 12.36
N ILE A 10 -17.96 -28.62 13.29
CA ILE A 10 -18.17 -27.18 13.37
C ILE A 10 -16.79 -26.60 13.71
N GLY A 11 -15.99 -26.42 12.67
CA GLY A 11 -14.83 -25.55 12.67
C GLY A 11 -15.31 -24.13 12.90
N ARG A 12 -15.54 -23.77 14.16
CA ARG A 12 -15.42 -22.40 14.63
C ARG A 12 -13.96 -22.00 14.43
N GLY A 13 -13.66 -21.43 13.27
CA GLY A 13 -12.31 -20.99 12.95
C GLY A 13 -12.28 -20.29 11.60
N SER A 14 -12.40 -18.96 11.66
CA SER A 14 -11.69 -18.02 10.78
C SER A 14 -11.52 -18.43 9.31
N ALA A 15 -12.46 -18.01 8.48
CA ALA A 15 -12.17 -17.79 7.05
C ALA A 15 -12.68 -16.40 6.65
N LEU A 16 -12.20 -15.37 7.37
CA LEU A 16 -11.94 -14.06 6.79
C LEU A 16 -10.69 -14.19 5.91
N ASP A 17 -10.75 -15.05 4.90
CA ASP A 17 -9.65 -15.27 3.95
C ASP A 17 -10.25 -15.20 2.55
N GLU A 18 -10.76 -14.02 2.21
CA GLU A 18 -11.11 -13.70 0.84
C GLU A 18 -10.18 -12.63 0.31
N ARG A 19 -9.07 -13.15 -0.25
CA ARG A 19 -8.40 -12.66 -1.46
C ARG A 19 -7.48 -11.45 -1.32
N ARG A 20 -6.34 -11.64 -0.66
CA ARG A 20 -5.08 -11.11 -1.21
C ARG A 20 -4.55 -12.15 -2.17
N GLY A 21 -4.53 -11.82 -3.46
CA GLY A 21 -3.79 -12.64 -4.44
C GLY A 21 -2.31 -12.71 -4.05
N PRO A 22 -1.58 -13.75 -4.50
CA PRO A 22 -0.15 -13.90 -4.22
C PRO A 22 0.75 -12.77 -4.75
N ASP A 23 0.19 -11.79 -5.48
CA ASP A 23 0.88 -10.68 -6.14
C ASP A 23 0.39 -9.29 -5.69
N ASP A 24 -0.39 -9.18 -4.61
CA ASP A 24 -0.83 -7.87 -4.11
C ASP A 24 0.27 -7.22 -3.23
N ASP A 25 1.29 -6.65 -3.87
CA ASP A 25 2.31 -5.79 -3.24
C ASP A 25 1.74 -4.43 -2.77
N SER A 26 0.41 -4.30 -2.74
CA SER A 26 -0.30 -3.14 -2.24
C SER A 26 -0.17 -3.07 -0.71
N ARG A 27 0.50 -2.02 -0.26
CA ARG A 27 0.75 -1.69 1.14
C ARG A 27 -0.01 -0.43 1.51
N GLU A 28 -0.77 -0.48 2.59
CA GLU A 28 -1.31 0.74 3.18
C GLU A 28 -0.16 1.49 3.85
N ILE A 29 0.03 2.76 3.50
CA ILE A 29 1.00 3.68 4.10
C ILE A 29 0.25 4.81 4.82
N LEU A 30 0.76 5.23 5.97
CA LEU A 30 0.22 6.37 6.72
C LEU A 30 1.06 7.62 6.46
N VAL A 31 0.50 8.57 5.72
CA VAL A 31 1.16 9.81 5.31
C VAL A 31 0.66 10.98 6.14
N LYS A 32 1.55 11.70 6.82
CA LYS A 32 1.19 12.97 7.46
C LYS A 32 1.12 14.08 6.41
N THR A 33 -0.03 14.72 6.27
CA THR A 33 -0.16 15.79 5.28
C THR A 33 0.60 17.04 5.74
N PRO A 34 1.41 17.66 4.88
CA PRO A 34 2.05 18.92 5.22
C PRO A 34 1.00 20.02 5.32
N GLY A 35 1.09 20.86 6.36
CA GLY A 35 0.18 21.99 6.57
C GLY A 35 -1.08 21.70 7.39
N ASN A 36 -1.33 20.45 7.77
CA ASN A 36 -2.36 20.11 8.76
C ASN A 36 -1.90 18.93 9.64
N ASN A 37 -2.44 18.77 10.85
CA ASN A 37 -2.15 17.62 11.72
C ASN A 37 -2.87 16.33 11.32
N SER A 38 -3.31 16.25 10.06
CA SER A 38 -4.05 15.10 9.53
C SER A 38 -3.11 14.03 8.99
N SER A 39 -3.53 12.78 9.08
CA SER A 39 -2.85 11.66 8.43
C SER A 39 -3.77 11.04 7.40
N LEU A 40 -3.25 10.81 6.21
CA LEU A 40 -3.93 10.11 5.12
C LEU A 40 -3.44 8.66 5.09
N ARG A 41 -4.40 7.74 5.04
CA ARG A 41 -4.12 6.34 4.71
C ARG A 41 -4.19 6.21 3.20
N LEU A 42 -3.05 5.89 2.59
CA LEU A 42 -2.93 5.76 1.15
C LEU A 42 -2.54 4.32 0.83
N ASN A 43 -3.04 3.82 -0.30
CA ASN A 43 -2.58 2.55 -0.83
C ASN A 43 -1.37 2.81 -1.74
N ALA A 44 -0.26 2.16 -1.45
CA ALA A 44 0.97 2.25 -2.19
C ALA A 44 1.35 0.86 -2.70
N ARG A 45 1.54 0.70 -4.00
CA ARG A 45 1.99 -0.56 -4.60
C ARG A 45 3.34 -0.37 -5.26
N THR A 46 4.18 -1.39 -5.19
CA THR A 46 5.41 -1.43 -6.00
C THR A 46 5.11 -1.94 -7.40
N GLN A 47 5.76 -1.35 -8.38
CA GLN A 47 5.74 -1.76 -9.76
C GLN A 47 7.17 -1.67 -10.30
N GLU A 48 7.66 -2.70 -10.98
CA GLU A 48 8.91 -2.60 -11.73
C GLU A 48 8.65 -1.90 -13.06
N HIS A 49 9.38 -0.82 -13.34
CA HIS A 49 9.34 -0.10 -14.61
C HIS A 49 10.78 0.25 -15.01
N ASP A 50 11.21 -0.12 -16.22
CA ASP A 50 12.57 0.17 -16.72
C ASP A 50 13.70 -0.20 -15.74
N LYS A 51 13.62 -1.39 -15.11
CA LYS A 51 14.57 -1.89 -14.09
C LYS A 51 14.67 -1.01 -12.83
N GLN A 52 13.67 -0.18 -12.57
CA GLN A 52 13.55 0.63 -11.36
C GLN A 52 12.26 0.26 -10.62
N THR A 53 12.33 0.27 -9.30
CA THR A 53 11.15 0.13 -8.45
C THR A 53 10.39 1.45 -8.41
N VAL A 54 9.21 1.47 -9.01
CA VAL A 54 8.25 2.56 -8.95
C VAL A 54 7.23 2.26 -7.87
N TRP A 55 6.90 3.26 -7.06
CA TRP A 55 5.83 3.21 -6.09
C TRP A 55 4.64 3.98 -6.61
N GLU A 56 3.57 3.28 -6.94
CA GLU A 56 2.31 3.93 -7.30
C GLU A 56 1.46 4.09 -6.04
N VAL A 57 1.15 5.33 -5.70
CA VAL A 57 0.38 5.72 -4.52
C VAL A 57 -0.96 6.29 -4.97
N THR A 58 -2.03 5.60 -4.61
CA THR A 58 -3.40 6.03 -4.93
C THR A 58 -3.83 7.12 -3.95
N LEU A 59 -3.96 8.33 -4.46
CA LEU A 59 -4.47 9.49 -3.72
C LEU A 59 -6.00 9.52 -3.76
N PRO A 60 -6.68 9.95 -2.68
CA PRO A 60 -8.12 10.13 -2.71
C PRO A 60 -8.47 11.28 -3.67
N PHE A 61 -9.32 10.99 -4.67
CA PHE A 61 -9.85 11.96 -5.65
C PHE A 61 -8.85 12.49 -6.69
N GLU A 62 -7.67 11.89 -6.81
CA GLU A 62 -6.65 12.30 -7.78
C GLU A 62 -6.10 11.10 -8.58
N VAL A 63 -5.36 11.41 -9.64
CA VAL A 63 -4.64 10.40 -10.42
C VAL A 63 -3.58 9.73 -9.52
N PRO A 64 -3.39 8.40 -9.59
CA PRO A 64 -2.36 7.71 -8.83
C PRO A 64 -0.98 8.34 -9.06
N LEU A 65 -0.30 8.64 -7.96
CA LEU A 65 1.01 9.25 -7.96
C LEU A 65 2.08 8.18 -8.10
N LYS A 66 2.86 8.23 -9.17
CA LYS A 66 4.01 7.34 -9.35
C LYS A 66 5.25 8.02 -8.77
N LEU A 67 5.92 7.37 -7.83
CA LEU A 67 7.13 7.86 -7.19
C LEU A 67 8.30 6.91 -7.45
N VAL A 68 9.49 7.46 -7.62
CA VAL A 68 10.74 6.71 -7.67
C VAL A 68 11.74 7.30 -6.70
N LYS A 69 12.58 6.45 -6.12
CA LYS A 69 13.70 6.90 -5.30
C LYS A 69 14.93 7.09 -6.21
N LYS A 70 15.31 8.35 -6.47
CA LYS A 70 16.51 8.74 -7.22
C LYS A 70 17.42 9.57 -6.34
N ASP A 71 18.71 9.26 -6.30
CA ASP A 71 19.70 9.99 -5.48
C ASP A 71 19.27 10.15 -4.01
N ASN A 72 18.69 9.08 -3.44
CA ASN A 72 18.12 9.05 -2.09
C ASN A 72 16.96 10.05 -1.83
N LYS A 73 16.33 10.56 -2.89
CA LYS A 73 15.16 11.44 -2.84
C LYS A 73 14.00 10.81 -3.58
N TRP A 74 12.78 11.02 -3.06
CA TRP A 74 11.56 10.58 -3.72
C TRP A 74 11.12 11.63 -4.74
N VAL A 75 10.97 11.18 -5.99
CA VAL A 75 10.62 12.04 -7.13
C VAL A 75 9.36 11.48 -7.77
N ALA A 76 8.37 12.34 -8.02
CA ALA A 76 7.19 11.97 -8.78
C ALA A 76 7.53 11.82 -10.27
N LEU A 77 7.00 10.77 -10.91
CA LEU A 77 7.05 10.55 -12.34
C LEU A 77 5.80 11.09 -13.02
N GLY A 78 5.96 11.75 -14.17
CA GLY A 78 4.87 12.28 -14.98
C GLY A 78 4.37 13.66 -14.56
N GLU A 79 3.24 14.08 -15.12
CA GLU A 79 2.59 15.37 -14.84
C GLU A 79 1.78 15.35 -13.54
N SER A 80 2.40 14.92 -12.44
CA SER A 80 1.73 15.03 -11.15
C SER A 80 1.66 16.50 -10.71
N ARG A 81 0.46 16.92 -10.29
CA ARG A 81 0.23 18.23 -9.64
C ARG A 81 0.40 18.19 -8.13
N ALA A 82 0.82 17.05 -7.57
CA ALA A 82 1.02 16.91 -6.14
C ALA A 82 2.11 17.87 -5.66
N ASP A 83 1.84 18.59 -4.57
CA ASP A 83 2.82 19.46 -3.93
C ASP A 83 4.09 18.69 -3.56
N LEU A 84 5.24 19.35 -3.73
CA LEU A 84 6.55 18.76 -3.40
C LEU A 84 6.63 18.32 -1.92
N ALA A 85 5.98 19.07 -1.03
CA ALA A 85 5.88 18.70 0.38
C ALA A 85 5.09 17.40 0.59
N LEU A 86 4.02 17.18 -0.18
CA LEU A 86 3.22 15.95 -0.11
C LEU A 86 4.01 14.76 -0.68
N ILE A 87 4.68 14.94 -1.81
CA ILE A 87 5.59 13.95 -2.41
C ILE A 87 6.65 13.50 -1.38
N HIS A 88 7.28 14.45 -0.70
CA HIS A 88 8.24 14.15 0.36
C HIS A 88 7.61 13.41 1.53
N ALA A 89 6.43 13.82 2.00
CA ALA A 89 5.75 13.15 3.10
C ALA A 89 5.36 11.71 2.75
N ILE A 90 4.88 11.46 1.53
CA ILE A 90 4.59 10.12 1.00
C ILE A 90 5.87 9.29 0.96
N GLY A 91 6.95 9.84 0.41
CA GLY A 91 8.25 9.18 0.36
C GLY A 91 8.78 8.79 1.75
N GLN A 92 8.66 9.68 2.74
CA GLN A 92 9.03 9.37 4.12
C GLN A 92 8.18 8.26 4.74
N ALA A 93 6.88 8.22 4.44
CA ALA A 93 6.01 7.15 4.91
C ALA A 93 6.41 5.79 4.32
N ILE A 94 6.72 5.76 3.02
CA ILE A 94 7.24 4.55 2.34
C ILE A 94 8.55 4.10 2.98
N ASP A 95 9.50 5.01 3.18
CA ASP A 95 10.82 4.71 3.76
C ASP A 95 10.70 4.14 5.19
N LYS A 96 9.81 4.73 5.99
CA LYS A 96 9.48 4.24 7.33
C LYS A 96 8.90 2.83 7.31
N GLN A 97 8.08 2.51 6.30
CA GLN A 97 7.47 1.20 6.16
C GLN A 97 8.41 0.13 5.60
N LEU A 98 9.45 0.54 4.87
CA LEU A 98 10.52 -0.35 4.41
C LEU A 98 11.58 -0.60 5.49
N SER A 99 11.73 0.32 6.43
CA SER A 99 12.66 0.22 7.55
C SER A 99 12.08 -0.51 8.78
N ALA A 100 10.78 -0.81 8.78
CA ALA A 100 10.06 -1.50 9.85
C ALA A 100 9.98 -3.00 9.58
#